data_AF-A0A355BBF6-F1
#
_entry.id   AF-A0A355BBF6-F1
#
_cell.length_a   1.000
_cell.length_b   1.000
_cell.length_c   1.000
_cell.angle_alpha   90.00
_cell.angle_beta   90.00
_cell.angle_gamma   90.00
#
_symmetry.space_group_name_H-M   'P 1'
#
loop_
_entity.id
_entity.type
_entity.pdbx_description
1 polymer ?
#
loop_
_entity_poly.entity_id
_entity_poly.type
_entity_poly.pdbx_seq_one_letter_code
_entity_poly.pdbx_strand_id
1 'polypeptide(L)'
;ELIYETIPSDIRLKNPIELDPIMTEYEYTNHIRTLGRTNKVFKSYIGLGYHPTIVPAAIQRNIFENPGWYTAYTPYQAEIAQGR
;
A
#
# COMPACT_ATOMS: atom_id res chain seq x y z
N GLU A 1 -17.74 26.04 -3.64
CA GLU A 1 -17.39 27.04 -2.61
C GLU A 1 -16.14 26.62 -1.83
N LEU A 2 -16.18 25.57 -1.01
CA LEU A 2 -15.04 25.11 -0.17
C LEU A 2 -13.66 25.09 -0.85
N ILE A 3 -13.49 24.37 -1.97
CA ILE A 3 -12.21 24.31 -2.69
C ILE A 3 -11.79 25.69 -3.20
N TYR A 4 -12.76 26.50 -3.62
CA TYR A 4 -12.51 27.84 -4.16
C TYR A 4 -12.03 28.84 -3.10
N GLU A 5 -12.42 28.63 -1.85
CA GLU A 5 -12.08 29.49 -0.72
C GLU A 5 -10.87 28.97 0.09
N THR A 6 -10.55 27.68 0.02
CA THR A 6 -9.47 27.07 0.83
C THR A 6 -8.10 27.11 0.13
N ILE A 7 -8.05 26.86 -1.19
CA ILE A 7 -6.79 26.71 -1.91
C ILE A 7 -6.52 27.97 -2.73
N PRO A 8 -5.41 28.71 -2.58
CA PRO A 8 -5.14 29.88 -3.43
C PRO A 8 -5.20 29.55 -4.93
N SER A 9 -5.82 30.41 -5.75
CA SER A 9 -6.11 30.11 -7.16
C SER A 9 -4.88 30.11 -8.06
N ASP A 10 -3.83 30.82 -7.67
CA ASP A 10 -2.55 30.96 -8.37
C ASP A 10 -1.68 29.69 -8.36
N ILE A 11 -1.87 28.82 -7.36
CA ILE A 11 -1.15 27.55 -7.23
C ILE A 11 -1.95 26.32 -7.69
N ARG A 12 -3.21 26.50 -8.12
CA ARG A 12 -4.02 25.35 -8.58
C ARG A 12 -3.58 24.86 -9.94
N LEU A 13 -3.69 23.55 -10.14
CA LEU A 13 -3.54 22.94 -11.45
C LEU A 13 -4.57 23.54 -12.42
N LYS A 14 -4.07 24.05 -13.55
CA LYS A 14 -4.89 24.67 -14.60
C LYS A 14 -5.62 23.66 -15.47
N ASN A 15 -5.02 22.47 -15.60
CA ASN A 15 -5.58 21.35 -16.35
C ASN A 15 -5.75 20.17 -15.39
N PRO A 16 -6.73 19.28 -15.63
CA PRO A 16 -6.83 18.01 -14.92
C PRO A 16 -5.55 17.18 -15.07
N ILE A 17 -5.31 16.29 -14.10
CA ILE A 17 -4.23 15.31 -14.21
C ILE A 17 -4.58 14.35 -15.35
N GLU A 18 -3.65 14.18 -16.29
CA GLU A 18 -3.77 13.20 -17.37
C GLU A 18 -3.50 11.81 -16.79
N LEU A 19 -4.54 10.98 -16.71
CA LEU A 19 -4.50 9.63 -16.18
C LEU A 19 -5.15 8.67 -17.16
N ASP A 20 -4.70 7.42 -17.12
CA ASP A 20 -5.37 6.32 -17.82
C ASP A 20 -6.82 6.15 -17.33
N PRO A 21 -7.68 5.50 -18.13
CA PRO A 21 -9.04 5.20 -17.72
C PRO A 21 -9.10 4.46 -16.38
N ILE A 22 -10.09 4.80 -15.56
CA ILE A 22 -10.33 4.12 -14.29
C ILE A 22 -10.59 2.62 -14.51
N MET A 23 -10.11 1.80 -13.59
CA MET A 23 -10.42 0.38 -13.52
C MET A 23 -11.31 0.11 -12.31
N THR A 24 -12.25 -0.82 -12.46
CA THR A 24 -12.95 -1.42 -11.33
C THR A 24 -11.98 -2.22 -10.44
N GLU A 25 -12.37 -2.51 -9.20
CA GLU A 25 -11.56 -3.33 -8.28
C GLU A 25 -11.20 -4.70 -8.89
N TYR A 26 -12.16 -5.31 -9.59
CA TYR A 26 -11.98 -6.60 -10.25
C TYR A 26 -10.98 -6.51 -11.40
N GLU A 27 -11.13 -5.50 -12.27
CA GLU A 27 -10.21 -5.26 -13.38
C GLU A 27 -8.79 -4.99 -12.87
N TYR A 28 -8.64 -4.13 -11.87
CA TYR A 28 -7.35 -3.80 -11.28
C TYR A 28 -6.67 -5.03 -10.66
N THR A 29 -7.42 -5.84 -9.92
CA THR A 29 -6.90 -7.08 -9.31
C THR A 29 -6.37 -8.05 -10.36
N ASN A 30 -7.06 -8.18 -11.50
CA ASN A 30 -6.60 -9.03 -12.59
C ASN A 30 -5.42 -8.43 -13.36
N HIS A 31 -5.44 -7.11 -13.57
CA HIS A 31 -4.37 -6.37 -14.22
C HIS A 31 -3.05 -6.54 -13.45
N ILE A 32 -3.03 -6.23 -12.15
CA ILE A 32 -1.82 -6.29 -11.33
C ILE A 32 -1.31 -7.74 -11.17
N ARG A 33 -2.21 -8.73 -11.11
CA ARG A 33 -1.84 -10.14 -11.10
C ARG A 33 -1.14 -10.56 -12.39
N THR A 34 -1.62 -10.07 -13.53
CA THR A 34 -1.01 -10.35 -14.84
C THR A 34 0.37 -9.71 -14.95
N LEU A 35 0.50 -8.45 -14.52
CA LEU A 35 1.78 -7.76 -14.49
C LEU A 35 2.79 -8.47 -13.57
N GLY A 36 2.37 -8.86 -12.37
CA GLY A 36 3.23 -9.55 -11.40
C GLY A 36 3.78 -10.89 -11.91
N ARG A 37 3.07 -11.58 -12.81
CA ARG A 37 3.53 -12.84 -13.44
C ARG A 37 4.69 -12.67 -14.41
N THR A 38 5.00 -11.44 -14.82
CA THR A 38 6.18 -11.17 -15.66
C THR A 38 7.50 -11.29 -14.89
N ASN A 39 7.43 -11.20 -13.55
CA ASN A 39 8.60 -11.35 -12.68
C ASN A 39 9.09 -12.80 -12.63
N LYS A 40 10.41 -12.99 -12.53
CA LYS A 40 11.05 -14.31 -12.36
C LYS A 40 11.57 -14.44 -10.93
N VAL A 41 11.00 -15.39 -10.18
CA VAL A 41 11.41 -15.67 -8.80
C VAL A 41 12.49 -16.76 -8.81
N PHE A 42 13.72 -16.37 -8.45
CA PHE A 42 14.87 -17.29 -8.36
C PHE A 42 15.20 -17.61 -6.90
N LYS A 43 15.96 -18.69 -6.70
CA LYS A 43 16.68 -18.91 -5.43
C LYS A 43 17.86 -17.95 -5.39
N SER A 44 17.67 -16.81 -4.75
CA SER A 44 18.68 -15.75 -4.66
C SER A 44 19.61 -15.97 -3.48
N TYR A 45 20.91 -16.14 -3.77
CA TYR A 45 21.99 -16.23 -2.78
C TYR A 45 22.99 -15.08 -2.90
N ILE A 46 22.57 -13.95 -3.48
CA ILE A 46 23.40 -12.76 -3.69
C ILE A 46 23.85 -12.16 -2.34
N GLY A 47 22.99 -12.22 -1.32
CA GLY A 47 23.27 -11.68 0.01
C GLY A 47 23.15 -10.15 0.03
N LEU A 48 24.21 -9.47 0.47
CA LEU A 48 24.27 -8.00 0.58
C LEU A 48 23.15 -7.38 1.45
N GLY A 49 22.77 -8.06 2.53
CA GLY A 49 21.77 -7.56 3.49
C GLY A 49 20.36 -8.11 3.29
N TYR A 50 20.10 -8.86 2.21
CA TYR A 50 18.81 -9.53 1.98
C TYR A 50 18.99 -11.04 1.88
N HIS A 51 18.25 -11.77 2.72
CA HIS A 51 18.29 -13.23 2.78
C HIS A 51 16.85 -13.77 2.77
N PRO A 52 16.52 -14.71 1.87
CA PRO A 52 15.18 -15.28 1.82
C PRO A 52 14.88 -16.05 3.11
N THR A 53 13.66 -15.94 3.61
CA THR A 53 13.19 -16.61 4.82
C THR A 53 11.79 -17.20 4.61
N ILE A 54 11.42 -18.16 5.45
CA ILE A 54 10.05 -18.67 5.51
C ILE A 54 9.28 -17.75 6.46
N VAL A 55 8.31 -17.01 5.92
CA VAL A 55 7.37 -16.24 6.74
C VAL A 55 6.34 -17.21 7.34
N PRO A 56 6.21 -17.34 8.67
CA PRO A 56 5.24 -18.23 9.27
C PRO A 56 3.81 -17.83 8.86
N ALA A 57 3.03 -18.78 8.35
CA ALA A 57 1.68 -18.52 7.84
C ALA A 57 0.76 -17.90 8.89
N ALA A 58 0.91 -18.28 10.17
CA ALA A 58 0.15 -17.70 11.27
C ALA A 58 0.44 -16.20 11.46
N ILE A 59 1.67 -15.73 11.22
CA ILE A 59 2.04 -14.31 11.30
C ILE A 59 1.56 -13.57 10.07
N GLN A 60 1.79 -14.14 8.88
CA GLN A 60 1.32 -13.54 7.61
C GLN A 60 -0.19 -13.28 7.67
N ARG A 61 -0.97 -14.30 8.05
CA ARG A 61 -2.43 -14.21 8.00
C ARG A 61 -3.04 -13.33 9.10
N ASN A 62 -2.52 -13.42 10.32
CA ASN A 62 -3.19 -12.82 11.49
C ASN A 62 -2.61 -11.46 11.90
N ILE A 63 -1.42 -11.10 11.43
CA ILE A 63 -0.76 -9.82 11.71
C ILE A 63 -0.60 -9.03 10.41
N PHE A 64 0.16 -9.55 9.44
CA PHE A 64 0.50 -8.78 8.23
C PHE A 64 -0.70 -8.48 7.33
N GLU A 65 -1.61 -9.45 7.13
CA GLU A 65 -2.82 -9.31 6.32
C GLU A 65 -4.04 -8.84 7.14
N ASN A 66 -3.87 -8.49 8.41
CA ASN A 66 -4.96 -8.10 9.29
C ASN A 66 -5.02 -6.58 9.50
N PRO A 67 -6.08 -5.88 9.05
CA PRO A 67 -6.19 -4.42 9.18
C PRO A 67 -6.16 -3.94 10.63
N GLY A 68 -6.53 -4.78 11.61
CA GLY A 68 -6.43 -4.41 13.03
C GLY A 68 -5.00 -4.17 13.51
N TRP A 69 -3.99 -4.67 12.77
CA TRP A 69 -2.57 -4.50 13.10
C TRP A 69 -1.88 -3.39 12.30
N TYR A 70 -2.26 -3.15 11.04
CA TYR A 70 -1.54 -2.21 10.16
C TYR A 70 -2.26 -0.89 9.89
N THR A 71 -3.51 -0.70 10.34
CA THR A 71 -4.24 0.56 10.12
C THR A 71 -3.99 1.61 11.21
N ALA A 72 -3.62 1.19 12.42
CA ALA A 72 -3.23 2.11 13.48
C ALA A 72 -1.89 2.78 13.15
N TYR A 73 -1.74 4.04 13.57
CA TYR A 73 -0.48 4.78 13.43
C TYR A 73 0.30 4.81 14.75
N THR A 74 1.23 5.77 14.89
CA THR A 74 2.05 5.97 16.08
C THR A 74 1.21 6.00 17.37
N PRO A 75 1.65 5.31 18.43
CA PRO A 75 0.94 5.28 19.71
C PRO A 75 0.98 6.57 20.54
N TYR A 76 0.36 7.64 20.03
CA TYR A 76 0.18 8.88 20.79
C TYR A 76 -0.84 8.76 21.94
N GLN A 77 -1.79 7.83 21.86
CA GLN A 77 -2.79 7.56 22.91
C GLN A 77 -2.53 6.17 23.49
N ALA A 78 -1.84 6.10 24.64
CA ALA A 78 -1.36 4.85 25.21
C ALA A 78 -2.51 3.94 25.71
N GLU A 79 -3.59 4.53 26.20
CA GLU A 79 -4.73 3.85 26.84
C GLU A 79 -5.44 2.86 25.90
N ILE A 80 -5.41 3.15 24.59
CA ILE A 80 -6.06 2.35 23.53
C ILE A 80 -5.01 1.64 22.64
N ALA A 81 -3.81 1.40 23.19
CA ALA A 81 -2.64 1.11 22.38
C ALA A 81 -1.68 0.05 22.88
N GLN A 82 -1.97 -0.55 24.03
CA GLN A 82 -1.00 -1.40 24.72
C GLN A 82 -0.65 -2.69 23.96
N GLY A 83 -1.49 -3.11 23.00
CA GLY A 83 -1.34 -4.40 22.32
C GLY A 83 -0.48 -4.40 21.05
N ARG A 84 -0.17 -3.22 20.48
CA ARG A 84 0.60 -3.12 19.24
C ARG A 84 2.11 -3.08 19.49
#